data_AF-A0AA85JIM1-F1
#
_entry.id   AF-A0AA85JIM1-F1
#
_cell.length_a   1.000
_cell.length_b   1.000
_cell.length_c   1.000
_cell.angle_alpha   90.00
_cell.angle_beta   90.00
_cell.angle_gamma   90.00
#
_symmetry.space_group_name_H-M   'P 1'
#
loop_
_entity.id
_entity.type
_entity.pdbx_description
1 polymer ?
#
loop_
_entity_poly.entity_id
_entity_poly.type
_entity_poly.pdbx_seq_one_letter_code
_entity_poly.pdbx_strand_id
1 'polypeptide(L)'
;MVGRRRGRQSFRRNNPAHAGQFIRQLPFDIALLQPDLAIPADDQNLLQCLLNQHAQLTPSSDSQHALTNLNNGICEILDNIIMNPSIFESAQLEHIHRVGSFKMGTWLNGSCIADLVCVLRTLPTREAVQNLANFVRSQLTTNKSSTEYINCKVELESYGFSVTSGDYVVQVLITTTPMNLNKVDPNIHINLAAQKTALASIRHLRWTEERASHPTVKVLTRILKDFRRRFRGFSCLNSWLIILLAQYAVMNSPQCQPLPLNHAFRRVLYLLSSGFLLPGSTGLLDPCEPGYIRLHSLMSLAQQDGLCCTAQVLLRILIHGGHQLLFTQNDLTDDSREKLLKAASKLVDSGNFEWPEPVIEP
;
A
#
# COMPACT_ATOMS: atom_id res chain seq x y z
N MET A 1 72.66 -7.13 -14.05
CA MET A 1 71.58 -6.29 -14.61
C MET A 1 70.28 -7.09 -14.59
N VAL A 2 69.27 -6.52 -13.93
CA VAL A 2 67.82 -6.73 -14.13
C VAL A 2 67.23 -8.13 -13.87
N GLY A 3 66.40 -8.20 -12.83
CA GLY A 3 65.67 -9.40 -12.42
C GLY A 3 64.29 -9.55 -13.06
N ARG A 4 63.70 -10.72 -12.85
CA ARG A 4 62.27 -11.02 -13.09
C ARG A 4 61.75 -11.91 -11.97
N ARG A 5 61.27 -11.30 -10.89
CA ARG A 5 60.32 -11.95 -9.98
C ARG A 5 58.92 -11.81 -10.59
N ARG A 6 58.29 -12.94 -10.88
CA ARG A 6 56.88 -13.05 -11.31
C ARG A 6 55.98 -12.48 -10.22
N GLY A 7 55.45 -11.27 -10.44
CA GLY A 7 54.36 -10.73 -9.62
C GLY A 7 53.06 -11.41 -9.99
N ARG A 8 52.42 -12.10 -9.02
CA ARG A 8 51.01 -12.50 -9.11
C ARG A 8 50.17 -11.24 -9.36
N GLN A 9 49.42 -11.21 -10.46
CA GLN A 9 48.39 -10.21 -10.68
C GLN A 9 47.34 -10.36 -9.58
N SER A 10 47.31 -9.39 -8.67
CA SER A 10 46.17 -9.14 -7.80
C SER A 10 44.99 -8.76 -8.69
N PHE A 11 43.96 -9.60 -8.76
CA PHE A 11 42.63 -9.20 -9.23
C PHE A 11 42.18 -8.02 -8.36
N ARG A 12 42.37 -6.80 -8.86
CA ARG A 12 41.73 -5.61 -8.30
C ARG A 12 40.23 -5.82 -8.46
N ARG A 13 39.54 -6.11 -7.35
CA ARG A 13 38.10 -5.93 -7.23
C ARG A 13 37.79 -4.52 -7.76
N ASN A 14 36.93 -4.45 -8.78
CA ASN A 14 36.40 -3.19 -9.26
C ASN A 14 35.83 -2.43 -8.07
N ASN A 15 36.46 -1.31 -7.77
CA ASN A 15 36.02 -0.35 -6.77
C ASN A 15 34.68 0.23 -7.29
N PRO A 16 33.56 0.16 -6.57
CA PRO A 16 32.28 0.74 -7.01
C PRO A 16 32.29 2.27 -6.79
N ALA A 17 33.36 2.94 -7.19
CA ALA A 17 33.56 4.38 -7.06
C ALA A 17 33.10 5.15 -8.32
N HIS A 18 32.43 4.48 -9.27
CA HIS A 18 31.87 5.09 -10.49
C HIS A 18 30.34 4.99 -10.57
N ALA A 19 29.63 4.94 -9.44
CA ALA A 19 28.27 5.45 -9.42
C ALA A 19 28.39 6.98 -9.43
N GLY A 20 28.25 7.61 -10.60
CA GLY A 20 28.22 9.06 -10.72
C GLY A 20 27.25 9.67 -9.71
N GLN A 21 27.53 10.90 -9.26
CA GLN A 21 26.66 11.64 -8.34
C GLN A 21 25.22 11.57 -8.84
N PHE A 22 24.30 11.06 -8.02
CA PHE A 22 22.89 10.96 -8.39
C PHE A 22 22.34 12.36 -8.64
N ILE A 23 22.15 12.70 -9.91
CA ILE A 23 21.46 13.94 -10.31
C ILE A 23 19.97 13.67 -10.17
N ARG A 24 19.33 14.36 -9.23
CA ARG A 24 17.88 14.28 -9.02
C ARG A 24 17.17 14.78 -10.28
N GLN A 25 16.50 13.88 -11.00
CA GLN A 25 15.60 14.26 -12.07
C GLN A 25 14.21 14.48 -11.48
N LEU A 26 13.74 15.73 -11.53
CA LEU A 26 12.36 16.05 -11.20
C LEU A 26 11.47 15.46 -12.30
N PRO A 27 10.51 14.59 -11.94
CA PRO A 27 9.68 13.95 -12.94
C PRO A 27 8.72 14.94 -13.58
N PHE A 28 8.39 14.71 -14.84
CA PHE A 28 7.46 15.55 -15.58
C PHE A 28 6.03 15.38 -15.04
N ASP A 29 5.47 16.47 -14.54
CA ASP A 29 4.10 16.55 -14.02
C ASP A 29 3.35 17.64 -14.78
N ILE A 30 2.58 17.23 -15.78
CA ILE A 30 1.86 18.15 -16.66
C ILE A 30 0.90 19.06 -15.88
N ALA A 31 0.34 18.59 -14.76
CA ALA A 31 -0.59 19.38 -13.97
C ALA A 31 0.09 20.52 -13.20
N LEU A 32 1.40 20.41 -12.93
CA LEU A 32 2.18 21.51 -12.31
C LEU A 32 2.71 22.49 -13.36
N LEU A 33 3.06 21.99 -14.55
CA LEU A 33 3.71 22.79 -15.59
C LEU A 33 2.70 23.51 -16.50
N GLN A 34 1.62 22.83 -16.89
CA GLN A 34 0.60 23.32 -17.82
C GLN A 34 -0.79 22.82 -17.40
N PRO A 35 -1.39 23.44 -16.36
CA PRO A 35 -2.69 23.00 -15.81
C PRO A 35 -3.80 22.99 -16.87
N ASP A 36 -3.75 23.91 -17.83
CA ASP A 36 -4.76 24.07 -18.89
C ASP A 36 -4.77 22.92 -19.92
N LEU A 37 -3.64 22.23 -20.10
CA LEU A 37 -3.54 21.07 -21.01
C LEU A 37 -3.82 19.74 -20.30
N ALA A 38 -3.60 19.68 -18.99
CA ALA A 38 -3.79 18.48 -18.20
C ALA A 38 -5.27 18.15 -17.96
N ILE A 39 -6.14 19.17 -18.02
CA ILE A 39 -7.53 19.12 -17.59
C ILE A 39 -8.45 19.39 -18.79
N PRO A 40 -9.10 18.36 -19.36
CA PRO A 40 -10.17 18.56 -20.33
C PRO A 40 -11.33 19.35 -19.72
N ALA A 41 -11.91 20.27 -20.49
CA ALA A 41 -13.00 21.15 -20.01
C ALA A 41 -14.30 20.38 -19.66
N ASP A 42 -14.53 19.21 -20.26
CA ASP A 42 -15.66 18.33 -19.96
C ASP A 42 -15.21 16.88 -19.80
N ASP A 43 -15.06 16.44 -18.55
CA ASP A 43 -14.70 15.07 -18.15
C ASP A 43 -15.79 14.45 -17.24
N GLN A 44 -17.05 14.90 -17.36
CA GLN A 44 -18.15 14.45 -16.49
C GLN A 44 -18.43 12.94 -16.63
N ASN A 45 -18.31 12.39 -17.84
CA ASN A 45 -18.49 10.96 -18.09
C ASN A 45 -17.47 10.11 -17.32
N LEU A 46 -16.21 10.56 -17.29
CA LEU A 46 -15.16 9.91 -16.50
C LEU A 46 -15.49 10.00 -15.01
N LEU A 47 -15.92 11.18 -14.53
CA LEU A 47 -16.30 11.36 -13.13
C LEU A 47 -17.42 10.39 -12.71
N GLN A 48 -18.50 10.31 -13.48
CA GLN A 48 -19.62 9.40 -13.22
C GLN A 48 -19.17 7.93 -13.22
N CYS A 49 -18.32 7.55 -14.18
CA CYS A 49 -17.75 6.21 -14.22
C CYS A 49 -16.95 5.91 -12.95
N LEU A 50 -16.06 6.81 -12.52
CA LEU A 50 -15.26 6.64 -11.30
C LEU A 50 -16.12 6.54 -10.04
N LEU A 51 -17.19 7.32 -9.94
CA LEU A 51 -18.13 7.27 -8.81
C LEU A 51 -18.91 5.95 -8.77
N ASN A 52 -19.38 5.46 -9.92
CA ASN A 52 -20.06 4.18 -10.03
C ASN A 52 -19.13 3.02 -9.62
N GLN A 53 -17.88 3.06 -10.06
CA GLN A 53 -16.87 2.07 -9.69
C GLN A 53 -16.52 2.14 -8.20
N HIS A 54 -16.39 3.34 -7.66
CA HIS A 54 -16.21 3.53 -6.22
C HIS A 54 -17.35 2.89 -5.40
N ALA A 55 -18.61 3.04 -5.83
CA ALA A 55 -19.75 2.44 -5.16
C ALA A 55 -19.64 0.90 -5.12
N GLN A 56 -19.26 0.27 -6.24
CA GLN A 56 -19.05 -1.19 -6.32
C GLN A 56 -17.89 -1.69 -5.45
N LEU A 57 -16.82 -0.89 -5.36
CA LEU A 57 -15.64 -1.19 -4.56
C LEU A 57 -15.84 -0.95 -3.06
N THR A 58 -16.91 -0.26 -2.66
CA THR A 58 -17.17 0.05 -1.25
C THR A 58 -17.82 -1.17 -0.58
N PRO A 59 -17.28 -1.64 0.56
CA PRO A 59 -17.90 -2.73 1.31
C PRO A 59 -19.34 -2.39 1.71
N SER A 60 -20.22 -3.39 1.76
CA SER A 60 -21.61 -3.23 2.21
C SER A 60 -21.69 -2.73 3.66
N SER A 61 -22.81 -2.09 4.02
CA SER A 61 -23.06 -1.64 5.41
C SER A 61 -22.87 -2.77 6.41
N ASP A 62 -23.39 -3.96 6.09
CA ASP A 62 -23.39 -5.11 7.00
C ASP A 62 -21.95 -5.59 7.25
N SER A 63 -21.13 -5.64 6.19
CA SER A 63 -19.71 -5.96 6.32
C SER A 63 -18.94 -4.90 7.10
N GLN A 64 -19.28 -3.62 6.93
CA GLN A 64 -18.68 -2.54 7.72
C GLN A 64 -19.05 -2.68 9.21
N HIS A 65 -20.30 -2.98 9.52
CA HIS A 65 -20.75 -3.19 10.89
C HIS A 65 -20.09 -4.42 11.53
N ALA A 66 -20.09 -5.57 10.85
CA ALA A 66 -19.50 -6.80 11.37
C ALA A 66 -18.00 -6.65 11.69
N LEU A 67 -17.21 -6.09 10.76
CA LEU A 67 -15.78 -5.89 10.98
C LEU A 67 -15.52 -4.83 12.06
N THR A 68 -16.35 -3.78 12.13
CA THR A 68 -16.25 -2.76 13.18
C THR A 68 -16.55 -3.32 14.55
N ASN A 69 -17.58 -4.15 14.68
CA ASN A 69 -17.94 -4.82 15.94
C ASN A 69 -16.79 -5.71 16.42
N LEU A 70 -16.28 -6.58 15.54
CA LEU A 70 -15.14 -7.45 15.86
C LEU A 70 -13.90 -6.64 16.28
N ASN A 71 -13.56 -5.60 15.51
CA ASN A 71 -12.43 -4.75 15.81
C ASN A 71 -12.60 -3.97 17.13
N ASN A 72 -13.81 -3.48 17.43
CA ASN A 72 -14.11 -2.80 18.68
C ASN A 72 -14.02 -3.76 19.88
N GLY A 73 -14.59 -4.96 19.78
CA GLY A 73 -14.52 -5.95 20.86
C GLY A 73 -13.07 -6.35 21.20
N ILE A 74 -12.20 -6.50 20.19
CA ILE A 74 -10.78 -6.77 20.42
C ILE A 74 -10.08 -5.54 21.04
N CYS A 75 -10.35 -4.33 20.55
CA CYS A 75 -9.82 -3.11 21.17
C CYS A 75 -10.21 -3.00 22.63
N GLU A 76 -11.48 -3.21 22.99
CA GLU A 76 -11.97 -3.13 24.37
C GLU A 76 -11.26 -4.14 25.28
N ILE A 77 -11.05 -5.38 24.82
CA ILE A 77 -10.31 -6.40 25.57
C ILE A 77 -8.87 -5.93 25.81
N LEU A 78 -8.19 -5.43 24.78
CA LEU A 78 -6.80 -5.00 24.88
C LEU A 78 -6.67 -3.70 25.70
N ASP A 79 -7.59 -2.76 25.57
CA ASP A 79 -7.64 -1.50 26.35
C ASP A 79 -7.86 -1.79 27.84
N ASN A 80 -8.71 -2.78 28.17
CA ASN A 80 -8.89 -3.25 29.54
C ASN A 80 -7.60 -3.79 30.16
N ILE A 81 -6.75 -4.46 29.37
CA ILE A 81 -5.42 -4.92 29.81
C ILE A 81 -4.50 -3.72 30.07
N ILE A 82 -4.55 -2.68 29.24
CA ILE A 82 -3.73 -1.47 29.44
C ILE A 82 -4.16 -0.74 30.72
N MET A 83 -5.47 -0.61 30.96
CA MET A 83 -5.99 0.07 32.15
C MET A 83 -5.72 -0.72 33.44
N ASN A 84 -5.80 -2.05 33.40
CA ASN A 84 -5.62 -2.94 34.55
C ASN A 84 -4.52 -3.98 34.28
N PRO A 85 -3.24 -3.60 34.43
CA PRO A 85 -2.11 -4.49 34.10
C PRO A 85 -2.03 -5.74 34.98
N SER A 86 -2.69 -5.76 36.15
CA SER A 86 -2.77 -6.95 37.03
C SER A 86 -3.56 -8.12 36.42
N ILE A 87 -4.39 -7.86 35.41
CA ILE A 87 -5.19 -8.90 34.74
C ILE A 87 -4.30 -9.78 33.84
N PHE A 88 -3.15 -9.26 33.40
CA PHE A 88 -2.25 -9.95 32.48
C PHE A 88 -0.78 -9.70 32.86
N GLU A 89 -0.20 -10.64 33.60
CA GLU A 89 1.17 -10.51 34.13
C GLU A 89 2.26 -10.82 33.09
N SER A 90 1.93 -11.55 32.01
CA SER A 90 2.92 -12.01 31.03
C SER A 90 3.53 -10.91 30.17
N ALA A 91 2.86 -9.77 30.01
CA ALA A 91 3.40 -8.63 29.27
C ALA A 91 2.74 -7.31 29.66
N GLN A 92 3.48 -6.21 29.54
CA GLN A 92 2.94 -4.86 29.78
C GLN A 92 2.60 -4.20 28.44
N LEU A 93 1.31 -4.04 28.17
CA LEU A 93 0.80 -3.31 27.02
C LEU A 93 0.83 -1.80 27.31
N GLU A 94 1.24 -1.01 26.34
CA GLU A 94 1.36 0.44 26.47
C GLU A 94 0.31 1.18 25.63
N HIS A 95 0.19 0.82 24.35
CA HIS A 95 -0.75 1.46 23.41
C HIS A 95 -1.34 0.48 22.41
N ILE A 96 -2.56 0.75 21.96
CA ILE A 96 -3.20 0.09 20.82
C ILE A 96 -3.56 1.14 19.78
N HIS A 97 -3.26 0.83 18.52
CA HIS A 97 -3.60 1.68 17.39
C HIS A 97 -4.32 0.87 16.32
N ARG A 98 -5.50 1.34 15.91
CA ARG A 98 -6.17 0.86 14.69
C ARG A 98 -5.39 1.41 13.50
N VAL A 99 -4.91 0.57 12.60
CA VAL A 99 -4.09 0.98 11.45
C VAL A 99 -4.63 0.40 10.15
N GLY A 100 -3.90 0.61 9.06
CA GLY A 100 -4.15 -0.06 7.79
C GLY A 100 -5.40 0.43 7.06
N SER A 101 -5.85 -0.35 6.09
CA SER A 101 -6.92 0.05 5.17
C SER A 101 -8.27 0.23 5.86
N PHE A 102 -8.50 -0.51 6.95
CA PHE A 102 -9.73 -0.47 7.73
C PHE A 102 -9.90 0.90 8.42
N LYS A 103 -8.95 1.30 9.27
CA LYS A 103 -8.97 2.59 9.95
C LYS A 103 -9.03 3.77 8.97
N MET A 104 -8.34 3.63 7.84
CA MET A 104 -8.30 4.64 6.79
C MET A 104 -9.60 4.76 5.97
N GLY A 105 -10.50 3.78 6.08
CA GLY A 105 -11.68 3.70 5.23
C GLY A 105 -11.30 3.58 3.75
N THR A 106 -10.27 2.79 3.43
CA THR A 106 -9.81 2.55 2.04
C THR A 106 -9.71 1.06 1.71
N TRP A 107 -10.34 0.21 2.52
CA TRP A 107 -10.50 -1.21 2.23
C TRP A 107 -11.57 -1.39 1.14
N LEU A 108 -11.42 -2.50 0.40
CA LEU A 108 -12.25 -2.82 -0.76
C LEU A 108 -13.29 -3.88 -0.38
N ASN A 109 -14.40 -3.89 -1.12
CA ASN A 109 -15.38 -4.97 -1.03
C ASN A 109 -14.69 -6.34 -1.21
N GLY A 110 -15.13 -7.33 -0.43
CA GLY A 110 -14.50 -8.66 -0.31
C GLY A 110 -13.17 -8.70 0.46
N SER A 111 -12.64 -7.56 0.94
CA SER A 111 -11.39 -7.51 1.71
C SER A 111 -11.68 -7.39 3.20
N CYS A 112 -12.06 -8.48 3.83
CA CYS A 112 -12.59 -8.47 5.20
C CYS A 112 -11.48 -8.45 6.27
N ILE A 113 -10.41 -7.67 6.08
CA ILE A 113 -9.24 -7.64 6.98
C ILE A 113 -9.10 -6.26 7.63
N ALA A 114 -8.93 -6.23 8.96
CA ALA A 114 -8.55 -5.05 9.72
C ALA A 114 -7.25 -5.26 10.49
N ASP A 115 -6.47 -4.19 10.65
CA ASP A 115 -5.16 -4.23 11.30
C ASP A 115 -5.18 -3.44 12.61
N LEU A 116 -4.71 -4.06 13.68
CA LEU A 116 -4.45 -3.45 14.99
C LEU A 116 -2.96 -3.57 15.29
N VAL A 117 -2.34 -2.51 15.78
CA VAL A 117 -0.98 -2.56 16.31
C VAL A 117 -1.04 -2.43 17.82
N CYS A 118 -0.47 -3.41 18.52
CA CYS A 118 -0.30 -3.39 19.96
C CYS A 118 1.18 -3.17 20.31
N VAL A 119 1.45 -2.11 21.07
CA VAL A 119 2.80 -1.72 21.50
C VAL A 119 3.02 -2.18 22.93
N LEU A 120 4.03 -3.02 23.16
CA LEU A 120 4.45 -3.49 24.46
C LEU A 120 5.58 -2.63 25.01
N ARG A 121 5.55 -2.38 26.32
CA ARG A 121 6.67 -1.76 27.04
C ARG A 121 7.87 -2.71 27.14
N THR A 122 7.61 -4.01 27.26
CA THR A 122 8.62 -5.07 27.31
C THR A 122 8.93 -5.63 25.91
N LEU A 123 10.01 -6.42 25.80
CA LEU A 123 10.32 -7.14 24.57
C LEU A 123 9.24 -8.20 24.29
N PRO A 124 8.73 -8.30 23.06
CA PRO A 124 7.65 -9.21 22.71
C PRO A 124 8.18 -10.64 22.53
N THR A 125 8.19 -11.41 23.61
CA THR A 125 8.54 -12.85 23.57
C THR A 125 7.43 -13.65 22.92
N ARG A 126 7.77 -14.77 22.25
CA ARG A 126 6.78 -15.64 21.61
C ARG A 126 5.78 -16.21 22.62
N GLU A 127 6.24 -16.54 23.81
CA GLU A 127 5.40 -16.99 24.93
C GLU A 127 4.41 -15.91 25.38
N ALA A 128 4.86 -14.65 25.52
CA ALA A 128 3.97 -13.56 25.89
C ALA A 128 2.89 -13.30 24.84
N VAL A 129 3.23 -13.38 23.55
CA VAL A 129 2.26 -13.27 22.44
C VAL A 129 1.27 -14.43 22.45
N GLN A 130 1.72 -15.65 22.71
CA GLN A 130 0.86 -16.81 22.85
C GLN A 130 -0.11 -16.68 24.03
N ASN A 131 0.37 -16.22 25.18
CA ASN A 131 -0.47 -15.98 26.34
C ASN A 131 -1.49 -14.87 26.09
N LEU A 132 -1.10 -13.80 25.40
CA LEU A 132 -2.01 -12.71 25.02
C LEU A 132 -3.10 -13.22 24.07
N ALA A 133 -2.75 -14.01 23.05
CA ALA A 133 -3.71 -14.60 22.13
C ALA A 133 -4.69 -15.55 22.85
N ASN A 134 -4.20 -16.35 23.80
CA ASN A 134 -5.03 -17.24 24.62
C ASN A 134 -5.98 -16.44 25.53
N PHE A 135 -5.51 -15.33 26.11
CA PHE A 135 -6.33 -14.44 26.93
C PHE A 135 -7.43 -13.77 26.11
N VAL A 136 -7.10 -13.25 24.92
CA VAL A 136 -8.10 -12.68 23.99
C VAL A 136 -9.13 -13.75 23.61
N ARG A 137 -8.70 -14.97 23.32
CA ARG A 137 -9.60 -16.10 23.05
C ARG A 137 -10.55 -16.36 24.22
N SER A 138 -10.05 -16.44 25.45
CA SER A 138 -10.90 -16.70 26.63
C SER A 138 -11.90 -15.57 26.88
N GLN A 139 -11.49 -14.30 26.71
CA GLN A 139 -12.37 -13.15 26.89
C GLN A 139 -13.48 -13.11 25.84
N LEU A 140 -13.16 -13.38 24.57
CA LEU A 140 -14.15 -13.46 23.49
C LEU A 140 -15.17 -14.58 23.72
N THR A 141 -14.77 -15.71 24.31
CA THR A 141 -15.69 -16.81 24.65
C THR A 141 -16.52 -16.57 25.92
N THR A 142 -16.01 -15.76 26.86
CA THR A 142 -16.64 -15.53 28.17
C THR A 142 -17.62 -14.35 28.15
N ASN A 143 -17.33 -13.31 27.38
CA ASN A 143 -18.22 -12.17 27.15
C ASN A 143 -19.35 -12.57 26.18
N LYS A 144 -20.24 -13.47 26.64
CA LYS A 144 -21.35 -14.11 25.92
C LYS A 144 -22.53 -13.20 25.56
N SER A 145 -22.33 -11.89 25.50
CA SER A 145 -23.42 -10.91 25.33
C SER A 145 -23.85 -10.70 23.88
N SER A 146 -23.14 -11.27 22.90
CA SER A 146 -23.48 -11.17 21.48
C SER A 146 -23.33 -12.54 20.83
N THR A 147 -24.40 -13.05 20.23
CA THR A 147 -24.46 -14.30 19.46
C THR A 147 -23.44 -14.39 18.31
N GLU A 148 -22.75 -13.29 17.97
CA GLU A 148 -21.75 -13.17 16.90
C GLU A 148 -20.34 -13.68 17.26
N TYR A 149 -19.94 -13.75 18.53
CA TYR A 149 -18.55 -14.10 18.92
C TYR A 149 -18.30 -15.60 19.17
N ILE A 150 -19.33 -16.44 19.04
CA ILE A 150 -19.30 -17.86 19.46
C ILE A 150 -18.31 -18.70 18.61
N ASN A 151 -17.96 -18.26 17.40
CA ASN A 151 -17.09 -18.99 16.47
C ASN A 151 -15.76 -18.28 16.16
N CYS A 152 -15.31 -17.34 17.00
CA CYS A 152 -14.04 -16.67 16.76
C CYS A 152 -12.84 -17.63 16.90
N LYS A 153 -12.05 -17.77 15.83
CA LYS A 153 -10.78 -18.51 15.85
C LYS A 153 -9.63 -17.53 16.06
N VAL A 154 -8.73 -17.85 16.99
CA VAL A 154 -7.51 -17.06 17.21
C VAL A 154 -6.32 -17.91 16.79
N GLU A 155 -5.49 -17.42 15.87
CA GLU A 155 -4.33 -18.14 15.33
C GLU A 155 -3.05 -17.33 15.55
N LEU A 156 -1.96 -18.01 15.88
CA LEU A 156 -0.67 -17.37 16.10
C LEU A 156 0.06 -17.19 14.78
N GLU A 157 0.63 -16.02 14.59
CA GLU A 157 1.26 -15.59 13.35
C GLU A 157 2.65 -15.02 13.60
N SER A 158 3.47 -14.95 12.55
CA SER A 158 4.85 -14.44 12.66
C SER A 158 4.95 -12.99 13.17
N TYR A 159 3.88 -12.21 13.02
CA TYR A 159 3.75 -10.82 13.43
C TYR A 159 3.00 -10.63 14.76
N GLY A 160 2.43 -11.68 15.35
CA GLY A 160 1.49 -11.57 16.46
C GLY A 160 0.43 -12.66 16.44
N PHE A 161 -0.82 -12.27 16.25
CA PHE A 161 -1.94 -13.21 16.10
C PHE A 161 -3.05 -12.62 15.23
N SER A 162 -3.91 -13.48 14.69
CA SER A 162 -5.12 -13.12 13.94
C SER A 162 -6.35 -13.61 14.68
N VAL A 163 -7.44 -12.84 14.61
CA VAL A 163 -8.76 -13.21 15.13
C VAL A 163 -9.74 -13.25 13.97
N THR A 164 -10.29 -14.42 13.69
CA THR A 164 -11.19 -14.67 12.56
C THR A 164 -12.60 -14.94 13.06
N SER A 165 -13.60 -14.20 12.56
CA SER A 165 -15.02 -14.44 12.79
C SER A 165 -15.74 -14.53 11.44
N GLY A 166 -16.15 -15.74 11.04
CA GLY A 166 -16.66 -15.98 9.68
C GLY A 166 -15.62 -15.62 8.63
N ASP A 167 -15.97 -14.71 7.72
CA ASP A 167 -15.08 -14.19 6.67
C ASP A 167 -14.23 -12.98 7.13
N TYR A 168 -14.46 -12.47 8.34
CA TYR A 168 -13.79 -11.27 8.86
C TYR A 168 -12.56 -11.63 9.69
N VAL A 169 -11.44 -10.96 9.42
CA VAL A 169 -10.16 -11.19 10.10
C VAL A 169 -9.64 -9.88 10.68
N VAL A 170 -9.28 -9.88 11.96
CA VAL A 170 -8.55 -8.79 12.61
C VAL A 170 -7.14 -9.27 12.93
N GLN A 171 -6.14 -8.65 12.32
CA GLN A 171 -4.73 -8.94 12.55
C GLN A 171 -4.19 -8.05 13.66
N VAL A 172 -3.70 -8.64 14.74
CA VAL A 172 -3.05 -7.93 15.84
C VAL A 172 -1.54 -8.03 15.67
N LEU A 173 -0.96 -6.96 15.13
CA LEU A 173 0.46 -6.77 14.92
C LEU A 173 1.13 -6.36 16.23
N ILE A 174 2.03 -7.20 16.73
CA ILE A 174 2.71 -6.97 17.99
C ILE A 174 4.04 -6.25 17.74
N THR A 175 4.33 -5.23 18.53
CA THR A 175 5.62 -4.53 18.51
C THR A 175 5.99 -4.00 19.90
N THR A 176 7.21 -3.48 20.05
CA THR A 176 7.66 -2.77 21.25
C THR A 176 8.13 -1.36 20.92
N THR A 177 8.55 -0.62 21.95
CA THR A 177 9.11 0.72 21.81
C THR A 177 10.40 0.71 20.97
N PRO A 178 10.71 1.79 20.22
CA PRO A 178 11.91 1.85 19.38
C PRO A 178 13.22 1.57 20.11
N MET A 179 13.32 1.93 21.40
CA MET A 179 14.51 1.68 22.23
C MET A 179 14.79 0.20 22.43
N ASN A 180 13.76 -0.64 22.45
CA ASN A 180 13.88 -2.08 22.65
C ASN A 180 14.20 -2.85 21.36
N LEU A 181 13.97 -2.27 20.17
CA LEU A 181 14.21 -2.95 18.89
C LEU A 181 15.66 -3.41 18.70
N ASN A 182 16.62 -2.70 19.29
CA ASN A 182 18.05 -3.05 19.22
C ASN A 182 18.43 -4.23 20.12
N LYS A 183 17.51 -4.69 20.99
CA LYS A 183 17.72 -5.77 21.96
C LYS A 183 16.94 -7.05 21.59
N VAL A 184 16.37 -7.09 20.39
CA VAL A 184 15.54 -8.20 19.91
C VAL A 184 16.43 -9.40 19.54
N ASP A 185 16.37 -10.44 20.36
CA ASP A 185 16.89 -11.79 20.04
C ASP A 185 15.90 -12.58 19.13
N PRO A 186 16.32 -13.04 17.94
CA PRO A 186 15.50 -13.84 17.02
C PRO A 186 14.98 -15.18 17.59
N ASN A 187 15.66 -15.77 18.58
CA ASN A 187 15.28 -17.07 19.15
C ASN A 187 14.09 -16.97 20.10
N ILE A 188 13.98 -15.84 20.81
CA ILE A 188 13.00 -15.65 21.90
C ILE A 188 11.86 -14.74 21.48
N HIS A 189 12.14 -13.73 20.65
CA HIS A 189 11.18 -12.70 20.30
C HIS A 189 10.51 -12.95 18.95
N ILE A 190 9.43 -12.21 18.70
CA ILE A 190 8.79 -12.14 17.38
C ILE A 190 9.72 -11.46 16.36
N ASN A 191 9.45 -11.70 15.08
CA ASN A 191 10.30 -11.25 13.98
C ASN A 191 10.52 -9.73 14.00
N LEU A 192 11.79 -9.29 13.97
CA LEU A 192 12.17 -7.88 13.98
C LEU A 192 11.58 -7.11 12.79
N ALA A 193 11.50 -7.72 11.60
CA ALA A 193 10.91 -7.09 10.43
C ALA A 193 9.41 -6.83 10.64
N ALA A 194 8.68 -7.77 11.23
CA ALA A 194 7.25 -7.60 11.54
C ALA A 194 7.02 -6.47 12.56
N GLN A 195 7.85 -6.38 13.60
CA GLN A 195 7.81 -5.27 14.58
C GLN A 195 8.05 -3.91 13.91
N LYS A 196 9.05 -3.83 13.02
CA LYS A 196 9.34 -2.61 12.25
C LYS A 196 8.17 -2.22 11.34
N THR A 197 7.56 -3.19 10.65
CA THR A 197 6.36 -2.96 9.82
C THR A 197 5.19 -2.46 10.66
N ALA A 198 4.95 -3.03 11.84
CA ALA A 198 3.89 -2.58 12.75
C ALA A 198 4.10 -1.12 13.20
N LEU A 199 5.33 -0.75 13.57
CA LEU A 199 5.66 0.65 13.91
C LEU A 199 5.55 1.60 12.71
N ALA A 200 5.93 1.15 11.51
CA ALA A 200 5.75 1.92 10.29
C ALA A 200 4.26 2.18 10.03
N SER A 201 3.38 1.19 10.23
CA SER A 201 1.93 1.36 10.11
C SER A 201 1.35 2.42 11.07
N ILE A 202 1.89 2.57 12.28
CA ILE A 202 1.50 3.66 13.19
C ILE A 202 1.94 5.02 12.62
N ARG A 203 3.16 5.13 12.08
CA ARG A 203 3.65 6.38 11.46
C ARG A 203 2.83 6.74 10.22
N HIS A 204 2.55 5.76 9.36
CA HIS A 204 1.69 5.92 8.19
C HIS A 204 0.31 6.43 8.60
N LEU A 205 -0.32 5.82 9.62
CA LEU A 205 -1.61 6.26 10.13
C LEU A 205 -1.59 7.75 10.48
N ARG A 206 -0.67 8.17 11.35
CA ARG A 206 -0.57 9.57 11.79
C ARG A 206 -0.42 10.53 10.61
N TRP A 207 0.53 10.23 9.71
CA TRP A 207 0.74 11.05 8.52
C TRP A 207 -0.52 11.14 7.66
N THR A 208 -1.24 10.03 7.49
CA THR A 208 -2.43 10.02 6.65
C THR A 208 -3.63 10.72 7.26
N GLU A 209 -3.81 10.67 8.58
CA GLU A 209 -4.87 11.43 9.26
C GLU A 209 -4.64 12.95 9.06
N GLU A 210 -3.38 13.39 9.09
CA GLU A 210 -3.00 14.79 8.90
C GLU A 210 -3.00 15.23 7.43
N ARG A 211 -2.53 14.38 6.49
CA ARG A 211 -2.20 14.79 5.11
C ARG A 211 -3.04 14.14 4.01
N ALA A 212 -3.75 13.05 4.30
CA ALA A 212 -4.47 12.23 3.32
C ALA A 212 -5.92 11.92 3.74
N SER A 213 -6.51 12.73 4.62
CA SER A 213 -7.87 12.55 5.14
C SER A 213 -8.97 12.97 4.17
N HIS A 214 -8.62 13.72 3.11
CA HIS A 214 -9.56 14.25 2.12
C HIS A 214 -10.35 13.14 1.41
N PRO A 215 -11.69 13.25 1.24
CA PRO A 215 -12.53 12.20 0.65
C PRO A 215 -12.05 11.75 -0.74
N THR A 216 -11.69 12.69 -1.63
CA THR A 216 -11.17 12.36 -2.98
C THR A 216 -9.92 11.49 -2.92
N VAL A 217 -9.02 11.70 -1.95
CA VAL A 217 -7.82 10.86 -1.77
C VAL A 217 -8.21 9.43 -1.41
N LYS A 218 -9.20 9.26 -0.51
CA LYS A 218 -9.70 7.94 -0.11
C LYS A 218 -10.38 7.21 -1.27
N VAL A 219 -11.19 7.92 -2.06
CA VAL A 219 -11.86 7.37 -3.25
C VAL A 219 -10.82 6.94 -4.30
N LEU A 220 -9.88 7.82 -4.63
CA LEU A 220 -8.81 7.52 -5.56
C LEU A 220 -7.92 6.35 -5.08
N THR A 221 -7.61 6.29 -3.79
CA THR A 221 -6.88 5.18 -3.18
C THR A 221 -7.57 3.83 -3.42
N ARG A 222 -8.91 3.76 -3.26
CA ARG A 222 -9.67 2.52 -3.53
C ARG A 222 -9.58 2.13 -5.00
N ILE A 223 -9.77 3.08 -5.91
CA ILE A 223 -9.67 2.85 -7.35
C ILE A 223 -8.27 2.34 -7.73
N LEU A 224 -7.20 2.92 -7.18
CA LEU A 224 -5.84 2.46 -7.45
C LEU A 224 -5.52 1.08 -6.86
N LYS A 225 -6.09 0.74 -5.69
CA LYS A 225 -5.99 -0.62 -5.13
C LYS A 225 -6.73 -1.65 -5.99
N ASP A 226 -7.82 -1.25 -6.62
CA ASP A 226 -8.53 -2.07 -7.60
C ASP A 226 -7.72 -2.24 -8.90
N PHE A 227 -7.08 -1.17 -9.40
CA PHE A 227 -6.14 -1.26 -10.53
C PHE A 227 -4.99 -2.24 -10.24
N ARG A 228 -4.44 -2.21 -9.01
CA ARG A 228 -3.43 -3.18 -8.57
C ARG A 228 -3.89 -4.64 -8.69
N ARG A 229 -5.19 -4.93 -8.54
CA ARG A 229 -5.75 -6.28 -8.69
C ARG A 229 -6.04 -6.65 -10.14
N ARG A 230 -6.29 -5.66 -11.00
CA ARG A 230 -6.72 -5.88 -12.39
C ARG A 230 -5.60 -5.75 -13.42
N PHE A 231 -4.53 -5.04 -13.08
CA PHE A 231 -3.42 -4.77 -13.98
C PHE A 231 -2.09 -5.31 -13.44
N ARG A 232 -1.43 -6.21 -14.18
CA ARG A 232 -0.15 -6.86 -13.86
C ARG A 232 0.91 -5.81 -13.54
N GLY A 233 1.02 -4.75 -14.34
CA GLY A 233 1.98 -3.67 -14.10
C GLY A 233 1.74 -2.90 -12.79
N PHE A 234 0.50 -2.84 -12.31
CA PHE A 234 0.16 -2.17 -11.04
C PHE A 234 0.37 -3.06 -9.81
N SER A 235 0.58 -4.37 -9.98
CA SER A 235 0.72 -5.34 -8.88
C SER A 235 1.85 -5.01 -7.90
N CYS A 236 2.92 -4.38 -8.40
CA CYS A 236 4.12 -3.98 -7.64
C CYS A 236 3.89 -2.79 -6.70
N LEU A 237 2.79 -2.04 -6.87
CA LEU A 237 2.47 -0.91 -6.02
C LEU A 237 2.07 -1.40 -4.62
N ASN A 238 2.92 -1.16 -3.63
CA ASN A 238 2.55 -1.44 -2.24
C ASN A 238 1.43 -0.48 -1.78
N SER A 239 0.68 -0.86 -0.73
CA SER A 239 -0.48 -0.08 -0.28
C SER A 239 -0.11 1.33 0.20
N TRP A 240 1.11 1.52 0.73
CA TRP A 240 1.58 2.83 1.20
C TRP A 240 1.85 3.78 0.04
N LEU A 241 2.54 3.30 -0.99
CA LEU A 241 2.83 4.00 -2.22
C LEU A 241 1.55 4.43 -2.94
N ILE A 242 0.51 3.60 -2.95
CA ILE A 242 -0.81 3.96 -3.52
C ILE A 242 -1.42 5.16 -2.78
N ILE A 243 -1.38 5.18 -1.45
CA ILE A 243 -1.92 6.29 -0.65
C ILE A 243 -1.16 7.57 -0.94
N LEU A 244 0.18 7.50 -0.97
CA LEU A 244 1.02 8.66 -1.27
C LEU A 244 0.84 9.17 -2.69
N LEU A 245 0.68 8.27 -3.67
CA LEU A 245 0.41 8.65 -5.06
C LEU A 245 -0.95 9.32 -5.20
N ALA A 246 -1.99 8.80 -4.54
CA ALA A 246 -3.30 9.42 -4.52
C ALA A 246 -3.28 10.78 -3.82
N GLN A 247 -2.60 10.89 -2.67
CA GLN A 247 -2.45 12.14 -1.95
C GLN A 247 -1.68 13.18 -2.77
N TYR A 248 -0.57 12.79 -3.40
CA TYR A 248 0.21 13.66 -4.27
C TYR A 248 -0.62 14.16 -5.45
N ALA A 249 -1.32 13.26 -6.15
CA ALA A 249 -2.11 13.63 -7.32
C ALA A 249 -3.25 14.61 -6.98
N VAL A 250 -3.90 14.44 -5.83
CA VAL A 250 -5.01 15.29 -5.40
C VAL A 250 -4.53 16.61 -4.79
N MET A 251 -3.59 16.55 -3.84
CA MET A 251 -3.26 17.68 -2.96
C MET A 251 -2.12 18.55 -3.49
N ASN A 252 -1.20 18.00 -4.29
CA ASN A 252 -0.07 18.76 -4.83
C ASN A 252 -0.47 19.52 -6.11
N SER A 253 -1.45 20.41 -6.02
CA SER A 253 -1.99 21.18 -7.15
C SER A 253 -1.41 22.60 -7.18
N PRO A 254 -1.15 23.20 -8.36
CA PRO A 254 -0.64 24.59 -8.43
C PRO A 254 -1.62 25.61 -7.84
N GLN A 255 -2.92 25.30 -7.83
CA GLN A 255 -3.98 26.16 -7.28
C GLN A 255 -4.12 26.03 -5.76
N CYS A 256 -3.28 25.22 -5.10
CA CYS A 256 -3.38 24.90 -3.67
C CYS A 256 -4.76 24.38 -3.23
N GLN A 257 -5.54 23.84 -4.17
CA GLN A 257 -6.85 23.24 -3.93
C GLN A 257 -6.83 21.76 -4.34
N PRO A 258 -7.55 20.88 -3.61
CA PRO A 258 -7.68 19.48 -3.98
C PRO A 258 -8.25 19.32 -5.39
N LEU A 259 -7.57 18.57 -6.26
CA LEU A 259 -8.11 18.27 -7.59
C LEU A 259 -9.37 17.40 -7.48
N PRO A 260 -10.36 17.61 -8.37
CA PRO A 260 -11.51 16.72 -8.46
C PRO A 260 -11.09 15.31 -8.93
N LEU A 261 -11.92 14.30 -8.64
CA LEU A 261 -11.56 12.89 -8.77
C LEU A 261 -11.12 12.49 -10.19
N ASN A 262 -11.84 12.97 -11.21
CA ASN A 262 -11.53 12.75 -12.63
C ASN A 262 -10.15 13.30 -13.02
N HIS A 263 -9.82 14.53 -12.62
CA HIS A 263 -8.52 15.14 -12.92
C HIS A 263 -7.39 14.45 -12.14
N ALA A 264 -7.62 14.13 -10.86
CA ALA A 264 -6.63 13.44 -10.05
C ALA A 264 -6.33 12.03 -10.60
N PHE A 265 -7.37 11.28 -11.01
CA PHE A 265 -7.21 9.98 -11.65
C PHE A 265 -6.39 10.06 -12.94
N ARG A 266 -6.73 11.00 -13.83
CA ARG A 266 -5.98 11.24 -15.08
C ARG A 266 -4.53 11.62 -14.80
N ARG A 267 -4.29 12.48 -13.82
CA ARG A 267 -2.96 12.89 -13.38
C ARG A 267 -2.11 11.72 -12.89
N VAL A 268 -2.69 10.76 -12.16
CA VAL A 268 -1.97 9.54 -11.76
C VAL A 268 -1.45 8.78 -12.99
N LEU A 269 -2.29 8.59 -14.01
CA LEU A 269 -1.86 7.92 -15.23
C LEU A 269 -0.79 8.71 -15.99
N TYR A 270 -0.90 10.05 -16.06
CA TYR A 270 0.14 10.89 -16.65
C TYR A 270 1.48 10.76 -15.92
N LEU A 271 1.48 10.87 -14.58
CA LEU A 271 2.69 10.73 -13.77
C LEU A 271 3.36 9.37 -14.00
N LEU A 272 2.59 8.28 -13.90
CA LEU A 272 3.14 6.96 -14.09
C LEU A 272 3.67 6.76 -15.52
N SER A 273 2.96 7.29 -16.53
CA SER A 273 3.36 7.19 -17.94
C SER A 273 4.60 8.01 -18.30
N SER A 274 4.83 9.14 -17.60
CA SER A 274 5.99 10.02 -17.78
C SER A 274 7.23 9.53 -17.04
N GLY A 275 7.18 8.34 -16.43
CA GLY A 275 8.31 7.75 -15.73
C GLY A 275 8.51 8.27 -14.31
N PHE A 276 7.44 8.73 -13.65
CA PHE A 276 7.51 9.25 -12.27
C PHE A 276 8.15 8.28 -11.27
N LEU A 277 8.06 6.97 -11.52
CA LEU A 277 8.65 5.91 -10.67
C LEU A 277 9.75 5.11 -11.38
N LEU A 278 10.36 5.64 -12.45
CA LEU A 278 11.50 5.04 -13.15
C LEU A 278 12.85 5.43 -12.52
N PRO A 279 13.94 4.70 -12.84
CA PRO A 279 15.29 5.06 -12.40
C PRO A 279 15.66 6.49 -12.81
N GLY A 280 16.35 7.21 -11.92
CA GLY A 280 16.68 8.64 -12.12
C GLY A 280 15.66 9.61 -11.52
N SER A 281 14.37 9.23 -11.50
CA SER A 281 13.31 10.06 -10.93
C SER A 281 13.45 10.25 -9.41
N THR A 282 13.09 11.43 -8.92
CA THR A 282 12.88 11.64 -7.48
C THR A 282 11.68 10.86 -6.96
N GLY A 283 10.64 10.68 -7.78
CA GLY A 283 9.39 9.98 -7.45
C GLY A 283 8.78 10.43 -6.12
N LEU A 284 8.20 9.48 -5.38
CA LEU A 284 7.67 9.71 -4.03
C LEU A 284 8.69 9.36 -2.97
N LEU A 285 8.91 10.32 -2.07
CA LEU A 285 9.68 10.13 -0.86
C LEU A 285 8.78 9.61 0.25
N ASP A 286 9.29 8.72 1.09
CA ASP A 286 8.58 8.30 2.29
C ASP A 286 8.62 9.41 3.35
N PRO A 287 7.47 10.04 3.70
CA PRO A 287 7.45 11.09 4.70
C PRO A 287 7.54 10.55 6.13
N CYS A 288 7.42 9.24 6.33
CA CYS A 288 7.39 8.59 7.63
C CYS A 288 8.73 7.96 8.04
N GLU A 289 9.72 7.95 7.16
CA GLU A 289 11.05 7.40 7.43
C GLU A 289 12.14 8.48 7.44
N PRO A 290 13.15 8.36 8.30
CA PRO A 290 14.28 9.29 8.28
C PRO A 290 15.11 9.08 7.00
N GLY A 291 15.44 10.19 6.35
CA GLY A 291 16.22 10.20 5.11
C GLY A 291 15.36 10.32 3.85
N TYR A 292 16.00 10.65 2.72
CA TYR A 292 15.31 10.82 1.43
C TYR A 292 15.07 9.46 0.75
N ILE A 293 14.28 8.59 1.39
CA ILE A 293 13.98 7.25 0.88
C ILE A 293 12.92 7.37 -0.23
N ARG A 294 13.31 7.00 -1.45
CA ARG A 294 12.39 6.92 -2.60
C ARG A 294 11.66 5.59 -2.57
N LEU A 295 10.34 5.60 -2.49
CA LEU A 295 9.58 4.35 -2.31
C LEU A 295 9.63 3.39 -3.49
N HIS A 296 9.83 3.91 -4.71
CA HIS A 296 9.97 3.06 -5.90
C HIS A 296 11.30 2.31 -5.95
N SER A 297 12.29 2.66 -5.13
CA SER A 297 13.56 1.91 -5.06
C SER A 297 13.39 0.51 -4.46
N LEU A 298 12.25 0.26 -3.77
CA LEU A 298 11.87 -1.07 -3.27
C LEU A 298 11.37 -2.00 -4.39
N MET A 299 11.07 -1.46 -5.56
CA MET A 299 10.65 -2.22 -6.74
C MET A 299 11.85 -2.55 -7.61
N SER A 300 11.87 -3.73 -8.21
CA SER A 300 12.85 -4.09 -9.23
C SER A 300 12.72 -3.21 -10.48
N LEU A 301 13.78 -3.11 -11.28
CA LEU A 301 13.76 -2.33 -12.53
C LEU A 301 12.69 -2.83 -13.51
N ALA A 302 12.51 -4.16 -13.62
CA ALA A 302 11.46 -4.76 -14.44
C ALA A 302 10.05 -4.42 -13.94
N GLN A 303 9.84 -4.33 -12.63
CA GLN A 303 8.56 -3.88 -12.06
C GLN A 303 8.30 -2.39 -12.34
N GLN A 304 9.32 -1.55 -12.24
CA GLN A 304 9.21 -0.12 -12.56
C GLN A 304 8.87 0.09 -14.04
N ASP A 305 9.54 -0.65 -14.93
CA ASP A 305 9.28 -0.63 -16.37
C ASP A 305 7.87 -1.13 -16.71
N GLY A 306 7.48 -2.30 -16.18
CA GLY A 306 6.15 -2.86 -16.36
C GLY A 306 5.03 -1.93 -15.91
N LEU A 307 5.20 -1.26 -14.76
CA LEU A 307 4.25 -0.25 -14.29
C LEU A 307 4.13 0.94 -15.26
N CYS A 308 5.26 1.47 -15.73
CA CYS A 308 5.30 2.60 -16.66
C CYS A 308 4.64 2.24 -17.99
N CYS A 309 5.04 1.11 -18.58
CA CYS A 309 4.49 0.61 -19.84
C CYS A 309 2.98 0.36 -19.74
N THR A 310 2.51 -0.24 -18.64
CA THR A 310 1.07 -0.41 -18.42
C THR A 310 0.36 0.92 -18.28
N ALA A 311 0.89 1.86 -17.50
CA ALA A 311 0.29 3.19 -17.38
C ALA A 311 0.19 3.91 -18.72
N GLN A 312 1.20 3.81 -19.59
CA GLN A 312 1.21 4.41 -20.94
C GLN A 312 0.09 3.85 -21.84
N VAL A 313 -0.17 2.54 -21.79
CA VAL A 313 -1.29 1.94 -22.53
C VAL A 313 -2.63 2.42 -21.96
N LEU A 314 -2.82 2.36 -20.64
CA LEU A 314 -4.07 2.78 -20.01
C LEU A 314 -4.36 4.27 -20.21
N LEU A 315 -3.33 5.11 -20.21
CA LEU A 315 -3.44 6.54 -20.50
C LEU A 315 -3.92 6.78 -21.93
N ARG A 316 -3.36 6.09 -22.92
CA ARG A 316 -3.82 6.20 -24.32
C ARG A 316 -5.28 5.78 -24.44
N ILE A 317 -5.68 4.68 -23.81
CA ILE A 317 -7.08 4.23 -23.78
C ILE A 317 -7.97 5.31 -23.16
N LEU A 318 -7.54 5.94 -22.06
CA LEU A 318 -8.27 7.03 -21.41
C LEU A 318 -8.43 8.26 -22.32
N ILE A 319 -7.38 8.65 -23.05
CA ILE A 319 -7.38 9.79 -23.96
C ILE A 319 -8.37 9.57 -25.12
N HIS A 320 -8.47 8.34 -25.64
CA HIS A 320 -9.45 7.97 -26.67
C HIS A 320 -10.86 7.68 -26.10
N GLY A 321 -11.16 8.14 -24.89
CA GLY A 321 -12.50 8.02 -24.29
C GLY A 321 -12.85 6.63 -23.76
N GLY A 322 -11.91 5.68 -23.75
CA GLY A 322 -12.09 4.28 -23.30
C GLY A 322 -12.19 4.08 -21.78
N HIS A 323 -12.70 5.07 -21.04
CA HIS A 323 -12.73 5.06 -19.58
C HIS A 323 -13.49 3.85 -19.00
N GLN A 324 -14.57 3.38 -19.65
CA GLN A 324 -15.31 2.19 -19.22
C GLN A 324 -14.51 0.88 -19.40
N LEU A 325 -13.66 0.80 -20.43
CA LEU A 325 -12.81 -0.36 -20.67
C LEU A 325 -11.82 -0.57 -19.52
N LEU A 326 -11.35 0.54 -18.93
CA LEU A 326 -10.43 0.53 -17.80
C LEU A 326 -11.02 -0.07 -16.52
N PHE A 327 -12.32 -0.37 -16.46
CA PHE A 327 -12.98 -0.97 -15.30
C PHE A 327 -13.70 -2.29 -15.60
N THR A 328 -14.00 -2.55 -16.87
CA THR A 328 -14.66 -3.79 -17.31
C THR A 328 -13.68 -4.90 -17.69
N GLN A 329 -12.46 -4.55 -18.08
CA GLN A 329 -11.41 -5.48 -18.50
C GLN A 329 -10.24 -5.53 -17.49
N ASN A 330 -9.40 -6.55 -17.63
CA ASN A 330 -8.16 -6.77 -16.88
C ASN A 330 -7.06 -7.25 -17.84
N ASP A 331 -5.80 -7.29 -17.39
CA ASP A 331 -4.66 -7.81 -18.18
C ASP A 331 -3.96 -9.01 -17.53
N LEU A 332 -4.64 -9.67 -16.57
CA LEU A 332 -4.06 -10.73 -15.75
C LEU A 332 -3.66 -11.98 -16.53
N THR A 333 -4.29 -12.23 -17.68
CA THR A 333 -3.97 -13.31 -18.62
C THR A 333 -3.62 -12.71 -19.99
N ASP A 334 -2.89 -13.45 -20.82
CA ASP A 334 -2.54 -12.94 -22.15
C ASP A 334 -3.79 -12.79 -23.05
N ASP A 335 -4.79 -13.66 -22.85
CA ASP A 335 -6.11 -13.54 -23.48
C ASP A 335 -6.87 -12.28 -23.02
N SER A 336 -6.86 -11.96 -21.72
CA SER A 336 -7.53 -10.73 -21.25
C SER A 336 -6.81 -9.47 -21.73
N ARG A 337 -5.48 -9.53 -21.81
CA ARG A 337 -4.63 -8.50 -22.40
C ARG A 337 -4.95 -8.25 -23.88
N GLU A 338 -5.11 -9.31 -24.67
CA GLU A 338 -5.54 -9.20 -26.07
C GLU A 338 -6.96 -8.65 -26.21
N LYS A 339 -7.90 -9.09 -25.35
CA LYS A 339 -9.28 -8.59 -25.35
C LYS A 339 -9.33 -7.09 -25.07
N LEU A 340 -8.54 -6.62 -24.09
CA LEU A 340 -8.42 -5.20 -23.80
C LEU A 340 -7.89 -4.42 -25.02
N LEU A 341 -6.84 -4.91 -25.68
CA LEU A 341 -6.30 -4.26 -26.89
C LEU A 341 -7.28 -4.25 -28.06
N LYS A 342 -7.98 -5.36 -28.31
CA LYS A 342 -8.99 -5.46 -29.37
C LYS A 342 -10.14 -4.50 -29.11
N ALA A 343 -10.58 -4.35 -27.85
CA ALA A 343 -11.60 -3.38 -27.47
C ALA A 343 -11.09 -1.94 -27.58
N ALA A 344 -9.86 -1.67 -27.15
CA ALA A 344 -9.24 -0.36 -27.25
C ALA A 344 -9.04 0.08 -28.70
N SER A 345 -8.61 -0.82 -29.59
CA SER A 345 -8.36 -0.51 -31.00
C SER A 345 -9.63 -0.12 -31.76
N LYS A 346 -10.82 -0.48 -31.26
CA LYS A 346 -12.10 0.01 -31.81
C LYS A 346 -12.38 1.48 -31.50
N LEU A 347 -11.63 2.10 -30.59
CA LEU A 347 -11.80 3.49 -30.19
C LEU A 347 -10.99 4.46 -31.07
N VAL A 348 -10.15 3.95 -31.98
CA VAL A 348 -9.20 4.75 -32.74
C VAL A 348 -9.40 4.51 -34.23
N ASP A 349 -9.52 5.59 -34.99
CA ASP A 349 -9.74 5.54 -36.44
C ASP A 349 -8.47 5.15 -37.22
N SER A 350 -7.28 5.37 -36.63
CA SER A 350 -5.98 4.97 -37.21
C SER A 350 -4.94 4.64 -36.14
N GLY A 351 -4.48 3.38 -36.11
CA GLY A 351 -3.42 2.89 -35.21
C GLY A 351 -3.87 1.72 -34.33
N ASN A 352 -2.98 0.75 -34.12
CA ASN A 352 -3.20 -0.35 -33.19
C ASN A 352 -2.66 0.00 -31.81
N PHE A 353 -3.40 -0.38 -30.77
CA PHE A 353 -2.81 -0.40 -29.43
C PHE A 353 -1.91 -1.63 -29.33
N GLU A 354 -0.64 -1.38 -29.09
CA GLU A 354 0.33 -2.41 -28.77
C GLU A 354 0.90 -2.16 -27.39
N TRP A 355 1.15 -3.27 -26.70
CA TRP A 355 1.91 -3.22 -25.47
C TRP A 355 3.38 -2.99 -25.81
N PRO A 356 4.06 -2.09 -25.08
CA PRO A 356 5.49 -1.96 -25.22
C PRO A 356 6.16 -3.31 -24.92
N GLU A 357 7.19 -3.63 -25.70
CA GLU A 357 8.10 -4.73 -25.36
C GLU A 357 8.83 -4.34 -24.06
N PRO A 358 8.87 -5.23 -23.05
CA PRO A 358 9.59 -4.94 -21.82
C PRO A 358 11.08 -4.76 -22.15
N VAL A 359 11.69 -3.70 -21.61
CA VAL A 359 13.11 -3.38 -21.87
C VAL A 359 14.04 -4.40 -21.18
N ILE A 360 13.50 -5.14 -20.21
CA ILE A 360 14.21 -6.14 -19.42
C ILE A 360 13.42 -7.45 -19.51
N GLU A 361 13.98 -8.43 -20.23
CA GLU A 361 13.49 -9.82 -20.18
C GLU A 361 13.64 -10.37 -18.73
N PRO A 362 12.69 -11.20 -18.26
CA PRO A 362 12.63 -11.67 -16.87
C PRO A 362 13.86 -12.46 -16.40
#